data_AF-A0A662G2X8-F1
#
_entry.id   AF-A0A662G2X8-F1
#
_cell.length_a   1.000
_cell.length_b   1.000
_cell.length_c   1.000
_cell.angle_alpha   90.00
_cell.angle_beta   90.00
_cell.angle_gamma   90.00
#
_symmetry.space_group_name_H-M   'P 1'
#
loop_
_entity.id
_entity.type
_entity.pdbx_description
1 polymer ?
#
loop_
_entity_poly.entity_id
_entity_poly.type
_entity_poly.pdbx_seq_one_letter_code
_entity_poly.pdbx_strand_id
1 'polypeptide(L)'
;MWSNVNRLERLATWYSYSTAAVRRLISLYGVERGEAILKSLKKPGSRYFLRVNTLKASPREVVEILRGEGLEAYTFELLPDAVYMRVAGPFEVKLHRRVVVADKAAAESVYMGADLYAPGVLNARGVREGDRVSVVSPKGHLVAEGIAVMDGEEMVVRRRGLAVKVVRSVYRVPSVRRLIIYD
;
A
#
# COMPACT_ATOMS: atom_id res chain seq x y z
N MET A 1 -34.87 4.96 -15.92
CA MET A 1 -33.58 5.43 -16.49
C MET A 1 -32.80 6.34 -15.53
N TRP A 2 -33.47 7.18 -14.72
CA TRP A 2 -32.83 8.09 -13.75
C TRP A 2 -32.26 7.41 -12.50
N SER A 3 -32.83 6.26 -12.08
CA SER A 3 -32.35 5.48 -10.93
C SER A 3 -30.93 4.91 -11.12
N ASN A 4 -30.56 4.57 -12.35
CA ASN A 4 -29.24 4.01 -12.66
C ASN A 4 -28.13 5.07 -12.77
N VAL A 5 -28.42 6.27 -13.30
CA VAL A 5 -27.41 7.35 -13.40
C VAL A 5 -26.96 7.80 -12.01
N ASN A 6 -27.91 8.03 -11.11
CA ASN A 6 -27.62 8.40 -9.72
C ASN A 6 -26.85 7.28 -8.99
N ARG A 7 -27.14 6.00 -9.29
CA ARG A 7 -26.37 4.87 -8.74
C ARG A 7 -24.91 4.85 -9.22
N LEU A 8 -24.65 5.13 -10.50
CA LEU A 8 -23.29 5.15 -11.05
C LEU A 8 -22.45 6.26 -10.41
N GLU A 9 -23.03 7.45 -10.25
CA GLU A 9 -22.36 8.60 -9.62
C GLU A 9 -22.08 8.32 -8.15
N ARG A 10 -23.01 7.67 -7.43
CA ARG A 10 -22.77 7.21 -6.05
C ARG A 10 -21.61 6.22 -5.96
N LEU A 11 -21.57 5.21 -6.83
CA LEU A 11 -20.47 4.24 -6.85
C LEU A 11 -19.13 4.89 -7.20
N ALA A 12 -19.12 5.79 -8.18
CA ALA A 12 -17.94 6.55 -8.58
C ALA A 12 -17.40 7.40 -7.42
N THR A 13 -18.29 8.09 -6.71
CA THR A 13 -17.93 8.90 -5.54
C THR A 13 -17.42 8.02 -4.40
N TRP A 14 -18.19 6.99 -4.03
CA TRP A 14 -17.88 6.08 -2.92
C TRP A 14 -16.53 5.40 -3.07
N TYR A 15 -16.24 4.88 -4.28
CA TYR A 15 -14.98 4.22 -4.57
C TYR A 15 -13.94 5.19 -5.17
N SER A 16 -14.20 6.50 -5.23
CA SER A 16 -13.28 7.53 -5.76
C SER A 16 -12.69 7.22 -7.15
N TYR A 17 -13.52 6.70 -8.05
CA TYR A 17 -13.21 6.47 -9.47
C TYR A 17 -13.97 7.45 -10.36
N SER A 18 -13.57 7.59 -11.62
CA SER A 18 -14.35 8.40 -12.55
C SER A 18 -15.68 7.72 -12.91
N THR A 19 -16.73 8.51 -13.08
CA THR A 19 -18.06 8.01 -13.49
C THR A 19 -17.98 7.24 -14.81
N ALA A 20 -17.12 7.67 -15.74
CA ALA A 20 -16.89 6.99 -17.01
C ALA A 20 -16.31 5.58 -16.84
N ALA A 21 -15.31 5.40 -15.96
CA ALA A 21 -14.72 4.09 -15.69
C ALA A 21 -15.73 3.14 -15.02
N VAL A 22 -16.48 3.65 -14.03
CA VAL A 22 -17.53 2.88 -13.35
C VAL A 22 -18.63 2.46 -14.32
N ARG A 23 -19.10 3.39 -15.19
CA ARG A 23 -20.07 3.10 -16.24
C ARG A 23 -19.58 2.02 -17.19
N ARG A 24 -18.31 2.09 -17.62
CA ARG A 24 -17.74 1.09 -18.54
C ARG A 24 -17.64 -0.29 -17.90
N LEU A 25 -17.19 -0.38 -16.65
CA LEU A 25 -17.10 -1.64 -15.91
C LEU A 25 -18.48 -2.28 -15.72
N ILE A 26 -19.47 -1.48 -15.30
CA ILE A 26 -20.83 -1.98 -15.09
C ILE A 26 -21.50 -2.40 -16.41
N SER A 27 -21.23 -1.70 -17.51
CA SER A 27 -21.70 -2.09 -18.83
C SER A 27 -21.12 -3.42 -19.32
N LEU A 28 -19.90 -3.79 -18.90
CA LEU A 28 -19.23 -5.01 -19.34
C LEU A 28 -19.55 -6.21 -18.46
N TYR A 29 -19.62 -6.01 -17.14
CA TYR A 29 -19.68 -7.10 -16.16
C TYR A 29 -21.03 -7.16 -15.42
N GLY A 30 -21.93 -6.21 -15.67
CA GLY A 30 -23.13 -6.02 -14.86
C GLY A 30 -22.85 -5.28 -13.56
N VAL A 31 -23.91 -4.85 -12.88
CA VAL A 31 -23.80 -3.98 -11.71
C VAL A 31 -23.13 -4.67 -10.52
N GLU A 32 -23.58 -5.88 -10.18
CA GLU A 32 -23.08 -6.61 -9.00
C GLU A 32 -21.60 -6.97 -9.13
N ARG A 33 -21.21 -7.59 -10.25
CA ARG A 33 -19.81 -7.94 -10.51
C ARG A 33 -18.94 -6.70 -10.70
N GLY A 34 -19.46 -5.67 -11.36
CA GLY A 34 -18.78 -4.38 -11.50
C GLY A 34 -18.45 -3.75 -10.15
N GLU A 35 -19.42 -3.71 -9.23
CA GLU A 35 -19.21 -3.21 -7.87
C GLU A 35 -18.21 -4.07 -7.07
N ALA A 36 -18.28 -5.40 -7.20
CA ALA A 36 -17.32 -6.31 -6.58
C ALA A 36 -15.88 -6.06 -7.09
N ILE A 37 -15.70 -5.79 -8.38
CA ILE A 37 -14.41 -5.41 -8.97
C ILE A 37 -13.91 -4.09 -8.38
N LEU A 38 -14.76 -3.05 -8.35
CA LEU A 38 -14.40 -1.74 -7.79
C LEU A 38 -13.95 -1.83 -6.33
N LYS A 39 -14.66 -2.64 -5.53
CA LYS A 39 -14.31 -2.94 -4.14
C LYS A 39 -13.00 -3.70 -4.01
N SER A 40 -12.75 -4.68 -4.89
CA SER A 40 -11.52 -5.48 -4.89
C SER A 40 -10.29 -4.65 -5.24
N LEU A 41 -10.40 -3.78 -6.26
CA LEU A 41 -9.31 -2.90 -6.72
C LEU A 41 -8.83 -1.89 -5.66
N LYS A 42 -9.60 -1.68 -4.58
CA LYS A 42 -9.19 -0.86 -3.43
C LYS A 42 -8.30 -1.56 -2.42
N LYS A 43 -8.08 -2.86 -2.60
CA LYS A 43 -7.30 -3.69 -1.69
C LYS A 43 -6.12 -4.30 -2.45
N PRO A 44 -4.97 -4.51 -1.79
CA PRO A 44 -3.90 -5.29 -2.38
C PRO A 44 -4.35 -6.75 -2.56
N GLY A 45 -3.67 -7.46 -3.45
CA GLY A 45 -3.80 -8.92 -3.52
C GLY A 45 -3.40 -9.57 -2.21
N SER A 46 -3.97 -10.73 -1.88
CA SER A 46 -3.64 -11.47 -0.65
C SER A 46 -2.27 -12.15 -0.68
N ARG A 47 -1.67 -12.25 -1.86
CA ARG A 47 -0.36 -12.87 -2.11
C ARG A 47 0.56 -11.85 -2.78
N TYR A 48 1.72 -11.62 -2.17
CA TYR A 48 2.76 -10.79 -2.73
C TYR A 48 3.79 -11.68 -3.41
N PHE A 49 3.78 -11.69 -4.75
CA PHE A 49 4.63 -12.57 -5.55
C PHE A 49 6.00 -11.96 -5.83
N LEU A 50 7.01 -12.82 -5.81
CA LEU A 50 8.37 -12.54 -6.23
C LEU A 50 8.78 -13.56 -7.29
N ARG A 51 9.43 -13.08 -8.35
CA ARG A 51 10.09 -13.96 -9.31
C ARG A 51 11.48 -14.30 -8.80
N VAL A 52 11.75 -15.60 -8.70
CA VAL A 52 13.04 -16.16 -8.33
C VAL A 52 13.96 -16.13 -9.54
N ASN A 53 15.18 -15.63 -9.35
CA ASN A 53 16.23 -15.77 -10.35
C ASN A 53 16.83 -17.17 -10.28
N THR A 54 16.28 -18.10 -11.07
CA THR A 54 16.67 -19.52 -11.09
C THR A 54 18.10 -19.78 -11.57
N LEU A 55 18.79 -18.77 -12.11
CA LEU A 55 20.22 -18.81 -12.39
C LEU A 55 21.09 -18.73 -11.11
N LYS A 56 20.52 -18.24 -10.01
CA LYS A 56 21.22 -18.03 -8.73
C LYS A 56 20.71 -18.92 -7.60
N ALA A 57 19.41 -19.23 -7.58
CA ALA A 57 18.78 -20.01 -6.51
C ALA A 57 17.48 -20.65 -7.00
N SER A 58 17.11 -21.79 -6.41
CA SER A 58 15.81 -22.43 -6.59
C SER A 58 14.72 -21.74 -5.75
N PRO A 59 13.44 -21.86 -6.13
CA PRO A 59 12.33 -21.33 -5.33
C PRO A 59 12.26 -21.89 -3.91
N ARG A 60 12.70 -23.14 -3.70
CA ARG A 60 12.72 -23.77 -2.38
C ARG A 60 13.75 -23.12 -1.47
N GLU A 61 14.97 -22.92 -1.96
CA GLU A 61 16.03 -22.23 -1.23
C GLU A 61 15.60 -20.81 -0.86
N VAL A 62 14.97 -20.06 -1.79
CA VAL A 62 14.45 -18.73 -1.49
C VAL A 62 13.39 -18.77 -0.38
N VAL A 63 12.46 -19.73 -0.42
CA VAL A 63 11.45 -19.89 0.65
C VAL A 63 12.08 -20.22 1.99
N GLU A 64 13.11 -21.07 2.01
CA GLU A 64 13.84 -21.42 3.23
C GLU A 64 14.56 -20.21 3.84
N ILE A 65 15.24 -19.40 3.01
CA ILE A 65 15.88 -18.17 3.47
C ILE A 65 14.84 -17.20 4.05
N LEU A 66 13.74 -16.96 3.32
CA LEU A 66 12.65 -16.09 3.79
C LEU A 66 12.07 -16.57 5.13
N ARG A 67 11.87 -17.87 5.30
CA ARG A 67 11.38 -18.46 6.56
C ARG A 67 12.40 -18.36 7.68
N GLY A 68 13.69 -18.50 7.37
CA GLY A 68 14.79 -18.28 8.32
C GLY A 68 14.81 -16.86 8.88
N GLU A 69 14.37 -15.87 8.10
CA GLU A 69 14.17 -14.48 8.54
C GLU A 69 12.81 -14.24 9.24
N GLY A 70 12.06 -15.31 9.52
CA GLY A 70 10.76 -15.25 10.22
C GLY A 70 9.58 -14.89 9.32
N LEU A 71 9.71 -15.00 8.00
CA LEU A 71 8.66 -14.65 7.04
C LEU A 71 7.83 -15.87 6.61
N GLU A 72 6.52 -15.67 6.48
CA GLU A 72 5.62 -16.69 5.96
C GLU A 72 5.65 -16.70 4.41
N ALA A 73 6.52 -17.56 3.85
CA ALA A 73 6.74 -17.69 2.40
C ALA A 73 6.38 -19.08 1.86
N TYR A 74 6.01 -19.12 0.58
CA TYR A 74 5.52 -20.30 -0.13
C TYR A 74 5.98 -20.33 -1.59
N THR A 75 6.18 -21.53 -2.14
CA THR A 75 6.29 -21.74 -3.59
C THR A 75 4.92 -21.69 -4.25
N PHE A 76 4.86 -21.45 -5.55
CA PHE A 76 3.62 -21.49 -6.31
C PHE A 76 3.65 -22.57 -7.41
N GLU A 77 2.73 -23.52 -7.36
CA GLU A 77 2.75 -24.71 -8.23
C GLU A 77 2.59 -24.39 -9.72
N LEU A 78 1.79 -23.38 -10.07
CA LEU A 78 1.52 -23.04 -11.46
C LEU A 78 2.63 -22.22 -12.13
N LEU A 79 3.54 -21.62 -11.36
CA LEU A 79 4.66 -20.84 -11.88
C LEU A 79 5.95 -21.30 -11.16
N PRO A 80 6.78 -22.12 -11.82
CA PRO A 80 7.91 -22.79 -11.18
C PRO A 80 9.02 -21.82 -10.75
N ASP A 81 9.00 -20.57 -11.19
CA ASP A 81 9.93 -19.50 -10.82
C ASP A 81 9.31 -18.49 -9.84
N ALA A 82 8.13 -18.78 -9.28
CA ALA A 82 7.43 -17.86 -8.39
C ALA A 82 7.36 -18.35 -6.95
N VAL A 83 7.66 -17.43 -6.04
CA VAL A 83 7.37 -17.57 -4.61
C VAL A 83 6.43 -16.44 -4.19
N TYR A 84 5.70 -16.62 -3.10
CA TYR A 84 4.85 -15.58 -2.56
C TYR A 84 4.87 -15.55 -1.03
N MET A 85 4.58 -14.37 -0.51
CA MET A 85 4.28 -14.14 0.91
C MET A 85 2.83 -13.74 1.08
N ARG A 86 2.25 -13.98 2.26
CA ARG A 86 0.91 -13.48 2.58
C ARG A 86 0.95 -12.00 2.94
N VAL A 87 0.01 -11.24 2.38
CA VAL A 87 -0.23 -9.86 2.80
C VAL A 87 -1.07 -9.88 4.07
N ALA A 88 -0.54 -9.32 5.15
CA ALA A 88 -1.25 -9.23 6.43
C ALA A 88 -2.12 -7.96 6.48
N GLY A 89 -3.26 -8.06 7.17
CA GLY A 89 -4.25 -6.97 7.30
C GLY A 89 -5.61 -7.31 6.64
N PRO A 90 -6.53 -6.34 6.53
CA PRO A 90 -6.35 -4.94 6.91
C PRO A 90 -6.25 -4.78 8.44
N PHE A 91 -5.31 -3.98 8.89
CA PHE A 91 -5.19 -3.54 10.27
C PHE A 91 -5.90 -2.20 10.46
N GLU A 92 -6.47 -2.02 11.65
CA GLU A 92 -7.00 -0.72 12.05
C GLU A 92 -5.86 0.27 12.31
N VAL A 93 -5.95 1.45 11.70
CA VAL A 93 -5.01 2.57 11.83
C VAL A 93 -5.76 3.78 12.36
N LYS A 94 -5.16 4.52 13.29
CA LYS A 94 -5.84 5.65 13.94
C LYS A 94 -5.48 6.97 13.25
N LEU A 95 -6.45 7.88 13.25
CA LEU A 95 -6.24 9.26 12.84
C LEU A 95 -5.70 10.06 14.03
N HIS A 96 -4.58 10.73 13.82
CA HIS A 96 -3.91 11.58 14.80
C HIS A 96 -4.12 13.06 14.43
N ARG A 97 -3.87 13.94 15.40
CA ARG A 97 -3.96 15.40 15.19
C ARG A 97 -2.99 15.90 14.11
N ARG A 98 -1.83 15.26 14.00
CA ARG A 98 -0.78 15.59 13.04
C ARG A 98 -0.88 14.69 11.83
N VAL A 99 -0.90 15.29 10.64
CA VAL A 99 -1.10 14.58 9.38
C VAL A 99 0.05 14.89 8.43
N VAL A 100 0.59 13.84 7.82
CA VAL A 100 1.57 13.90 6.74
C VAL A 100 0.90 13.40 5.47
N VAL A 101 0.87 14.23 4.43
CA VAL A 101 0.34 13.88 3.12
C VAL A 101 1.50 13.31 2.29
N ALA A 102 1.42 12.04 1.95
CA ALA A 102 2.37 11.39 1.06
C ALA A 102 1.91 11.51 -0.40
N ASP A 103 2.85 11.50 -1.34
CA ASP A 103 2.52 11.35 -2.75
C ASP A 103 1.86 10.00 -3.02
N LYS A 104 1.34 9.81 -4.24
CA LYS A 104 0.60 8.59 -4.58
C LYS A 104 1.44 7.31 -4.40
N ALA A 105 2.67 7.28 -4.92
CA ALA A 105 3.49 6.08 -4.92
C ALA A 105 4.04 5.77 -3.51
N ALA A 106 4.42 6.82 -2.78
CA ALA A 106 4.82 6.72 -1.38
C ALA A 106 3.66 6.25 -0.50
N ALA A 107 2.45 6.80 -0.69
CA ALA A 107 1.26 6.40 0.05
C ALA A 107 0.92 4.92 -0.20
N GLU A 108 1.01 4.43 -1.45
CA GLU A 108 0.81 3.00 -1.78
C GLU A 108 1.87 2.11 -1.11
N SER A 109 3.13 2.54 -1.08
CA SER A 109 4.21 1.80 -0.41
C SER A 109 4.01 1.76 1.11
N VAL A 110 3.64 2.89 1.71
CA VAL A 110 3.34 3.01 3.15
C VAL A 110 2.10 2.20 3.52
N TYR A 111 1.09 2.16 2.65
CA TYR A 111 -0.10 1.33 2.82
C TYR A 111 0.24 -0.16 3.01
N MET A 112 1.35 -0.61 2.41
CA MET A 112 1.89 -1.97 2.48
C MET A 112 2.94 -2.17 3.59
N GLY A 113 3.20 -1.14 4.41
CA GLY A 113 4.09 -1.22 5.57
C GLY A 113 5.50 -0.70 5.36
N ALA A 114 5.77 0.00 4.25
CA ALA A 114 7.03 0.72 4.10
C ALA A 114 7.09 1.95 5.02
N ASP A 115 8.31 2.34 5.40
CA ASP A 115 8.57 3.63 6.03
C ASP A 115 8.41 4.77 5.00
N LEU A 116 8.05 5.98 5.45
CA LEU A 116 7.92 7.15 4.56
C LEU A 116 9.22 7.95 4.55
N TYR A 117 9.77 8.16 3.36
CA TYR A 117 10.96 8.99 3.14
C TYR A 117 10.57 10.38 2.67
N ALA A 118 11.40 11.38 2.99
CA ALA A 118 11.18 12.80 2.68
C ALA A 118 10.78 13.09 1.22
N PRO A 119 11.39 12.46 0.19
CA PRO A 119 10.98 12.67 -1.21
C PRO A 119 9.51 12.36 -1.50
N GLY A 120 8.90 11.50 -0.69
CA GLY A 120 7.51 11.09 -0.82
C GLY A 120 6.53 11.98 -0.05
N VAL A 121 6.97 13.05 0.61
CA VAL A 121 6.13 13.93 1.42
C VAL A 121 5.69 15.15 0.59
N LEU A 122 4.38 15.36 0.47
CA LEU A 122 3.79 16.53 -0.18
C LEU A 122 3.47 17.65 0.82
N ASN A 123 3.08 17.30 2.05
CA ASN A 123 2.72 18.27 3.09
C ASN A 123 2.86 17.64 4.48
N ALA A 124 3.36 18.41 5.45
CA ALA A 124 3.46 17.99 6.85
C ALA A 124 3.29 19.20 7.80
N ARG A 125 2.35 20.11 7.49
CA ARG A 125 2.23 21.39 8.20
C ARG A 125 2.02 21.21 9.71
N GLY A 126 2.90 21.81 10.51
CA GLY A 126 2.81 21.81 11.97
C GLY A 126 3.18 20.48 12.63
N VAL A 127 3.78 19.55 11.89
CA VAL A 127 4.42 18.33 12.42
C VAL A 127 5.80 18.70 12.97
N ARG A 128 6.12 18.20 14.16
CA ARG A 128 7.47 18.25 14.73
C ARG A 128 8.08 16.86 14.83
N GLU A 129 9.40 16.79 14.84
CA GLU A 129 10.11 15.55 15.17
C GLU A 129 9.61 14.95 16.50
N GLY A 130 9.41 13.64 16.52
CA GLY A 130 8.86 12.90 17.66
C GLY A 130 7.33 12.87 17.74
N ASP A 131 6.61 13.67 16.94
CA ASP A 131 5.15 13.64 16.93
C ASP A 131 4.62 12.26 16.44
N ARG A 132 3.52 11.82 17.06
CA ARG A 132 2.67 10.77 16.47
C ARG A 132 1.88 11.36 15.31
N VAL A 133 2.02 10.77 14.13
CA VAL A 133 1.43 11.26 12.89
C VAL A 133 0.58 10.21 12.19
N SER A 134 -0.44 10.67 11.48
CA SER A 134 -1.12 9.89 10.45
C SER A 134 -0.55 10.18 9.08
N VAL A 135 -0.30 9.14 8.30
CA VAL A 135 0.07 9.27 6.88
C VAL A 135 -1.17 9.08 6.03
N VAL A 136 -1.44 10.04 5.13
CA VAL A 136 -2.57 10.01 4.21
C VAL A 136 -2.11 10.13 2.76
N SER A 137 -2.87 9.54 1.84
CA SER A 137 -2.71 9.78 0.39
C SER A 137 -3.14 11.21 0.00
N PRO A 138 -2.86 11.68 -1.23
CA PRO A 138 -3.31 13.01 -1.68
C PRO A 138 -4.84 13.19 -1.67
N LYS A 139 -5.60 12.08 -1.70
CA LYS A 139 -7.07 12.07 -1.60
C LYS A 139 -7.59 11.93 -0.17
N GLY A 140 -6.71 12.00 0.84
CA GLY A 140 -7.08 11.90 2.25
C GLY A 140 -7.28 10.49 2.78
N HIS A 141 -7.09 9.43 1.97
CA HIS A 141 -7.14 8.06 2.51
C HIS A 141 -6.04 7.84 3.54
N LEU A 142 -6.41 7.42 4.75
CA LEU A 142 -5.50 7.05 5.81
C LEU A 142 -4.79 5.74 5.47
N VAL A 143 -3.46 5.77 5.41
CA VAL A 143 -2.66 4.61 4.98
C VAL A 143 -1.81 4.01 6.11
N ALA A 144 -1.40 4.82 7.09
CA ALA A 144 -0.61 4.38 8.22
C ALA A 144 -0.62 5.40 9.37
N GLU A 145 -0.09 4.97 10.52
CA GLU A 145 0.34 5.80 11.64
C GLU A 145 1.81 5.52 11.99
N GLY A 146 2.50 6.55 12.46
CA GLY A 146 3.94 6.48 12.74
C GLY A 146 4.46 7.62 13.60
N ILE A 147 5.78 7.69 13.71
CA ILE A 147 6.52 8.73 14.42
C ILE A 147 7.27 9.58 13.41
N ALA A 148 7.10 10.90 13.47
CA ALA A 148 7.90 11.84 12.69
C ALA A 148 9.36 11.78 13.15
N VAL A 149 10.30 11.69 12.20
CA VAL A 149 11.75 11.65 12.50
C VAL A 149 12.49 12.90 12.02
N MET A 150 11.74 13.89 11.53
CA MET A 150 12.22 15.24 11.23
C MET A 150 11.03 16.20 11.30
N ASP A 151 11.29 17.50 11.33
CA ASP A 151 10.23 18.51 11.32
C ASP A 151 9.50 18.59 9.97
N GLY A 152 8.23 18.97 9.98
CA GLY A 152 7.39 18.95 8.78
C GLY A 152 7.86 19.84 7.63
N GLU A 153 8.46 20.99 7.94
CA GLU A 153 9.06 21.87 6.93
C GLU A 153 10.29 21.21 6.29
N GLU A 154 11.07 20.49 7.09
CA GLU A 154 12.22 19.72 6.63
C GLU A 154 11.81 18.54 5.74
N MET A 155 10.73 17.82 6.12
CA MET A 155 10.19 16.69 5.35
C MET A 155 9.90 17.06 3.89
N VAL A 156 9.34 18.25 3.66
CA VAL A 156 8.90 18.70 2.34
C VAL A 156 10.07 19.17 1.47
N VAL A 157 11.11 19.74 2.09
CA VAL A 157 12.25 20.33 1.34
C VAL A 157 13.33 19.29 1.03
N ARG A 158 13.55 18.31 1.90
CA ARG A 158 14.64 17.33 1.74
C ARG A 158 14.37 16.32 0.62
N ARG A 159 15.41 16.07 -0.19
CA ARG A 159 15.39 15.07 -1.28
C ARG A 159 15.86 13.67 -0.85
N ARG A 160 16.10 13.46 0.44
CA ARG A 160 16.50 12.16 1.01
C ARG A 160 16.26 12.16 2.51
N GLY A 161 16.29 10.97 3.11
CA GLY A 161 16.13 10.78 4.55
C GLY A 161 14.77 10.22 4.91
N LEU A 162 14.72 9.48 6.02
CA LEU A 162 13.49 8.97 6.61
C LEU A 162 12.70 10.16 7.15
N ALA A 163 11.40 10.26 6.84
CA ALA A 163 10.52 11.34 7.31
C ALA A 163 9.55 10.86 8.39
N VAL A 164 8.96 9.67 8.20
CA VAL A 164 8.10 9.02 9.19
C VAL A 164 8.49 7.57 9.34
N LYS A 165 8.83 7.17 10.57
CA LYS A 165 8.97 5.77 10.95
C LYS A 165 7.58 5.18 11.13
N VAL A 166 7.18 4.26 10.26
CA VAL A 166 5.84 3.69 10.29
C VAL A 166 5.76 2.65 11.39
N VAL A 167 4.79 2.83 12.30
CA VAL A 167 4.52 1.91 13.42
C VAL A 167 3.46 0.90 13.00
N ARG A 168 2.39 1.38 12.35
CA ARG A 168 1.29 0.53 11.87
C ARG A 168 0.74 1.06 10.55
N SER A 169 0.64 0.19 9.57
CA SER A 169 0.03 0.43 8.26
C SER A 169 -1.24 -0.39 8.12
N VAL A 170 -2.11 -0.04 7.15
CA VAL A 170 -3.33 -0.82 6.89
C VAL A 170 -3.01 -2.23 6.43
N TYR A 171 -2.02 -2.41 5.56
CA TYR A 171 -1.52 -3.73 5.18
C TYR A 171 -0.03 -3.82 5.48
N ARG A 172 0.45 -5.06 5.66
CA ARG A 172 1.87 -5.31 5.85
C ARG A 172 2.32 -6.43 4.94
N VAL A 173 3.35 -6.14 4.16
CA VAL A 173 4.18 -7.14 3.48
C VAL A 173 5.58 -7.04 4.06
N PRO A 174 6.25 -8.16 4.32
CA PRO A 174 7.65 -8.15 4.70
C PRO A 174 8.50 -7.34 3.72
N SER A 175 9.45 -6.56 4.25
CA SER A 175 10.25 -5.64 3.45
C SER A 175 11.30 -6.42 2.64
N VAL A 176 10.99 -6.69 1.38
CA VAL A 176 11.86 -7.47 0.48
C VAL A 176 13.23 -6.82 0.26
N ARG A 177 13.31 -5.47 0.31
CA ARG A 177 14.56 -4.71 0.13
C ARG A 177 15.53 -4.80 1.31
N ARG A 178 15.10 -5.33 2.46
CA ARG A 178 15.95 -5.53 3.64
C ARG A 178 16.39 -6.98 3.80
N LEU A 179 16.00 -7.86 2.88
CA LEU A 179 16.36 -9.27 2.92
C LEU A 179 17.74 -9.43 2.31
N ILE A 180 18.54 -10.32 2.89
CA ILE A 180 19.92 -10.61 2.44
C ILE A 180 19.94 -11.13 1.00
N ILE A 181 18.82 -11.67 0.50
CA ILE A 181 18.66 -12.20 -0.87
C ILE A 181 18.86 -11.13 -1.98
N TYR A 182 18.85 -9.84 -1.62
CA TYR A 182 19.04 -8.73 -2.56
C TYR A 182 20.44 -8.09 -2.55
N ASP A 183 21.33 -8.49 -1.63
CA ASP A 183 22.75 -8.10 -1.63
C ASP A 183 23.59 -9.06 -2.52
#